data_AF-A0A914LJB1-F1
#
_entry.id   AF-A0A914LJB1-F1
#
_cell.length_a   1.000
_cell.length_b   1.000
_cell.length_c   1.000
_cell.angle_alpha   90.00
_cell.angle_beta   90.00
_cell.angle_gamma   90.00
#
_symmetry.space_group_name_H-M   'P 1'
#
loop_
_entity.id
_entity.type
_entity.pdbx_description
1 polymer ?
#
loop_
_entity_poly.entity_id
_entity_poly.type
_entity_poly.pdbx_seq_one_letter_code
_entity_poly.pdbx_strand_id
1 'polypeptide(L)'
;MYIKEINITGFKSYKDITTIRDLSPKHNVVIGRNGSGKSNFFAAIQFVLSSEFTSITQHNRHAFLHESVGAKSATAKVEIVFDNMDHRIPTESEEVRIVRALTMKSDAYYIDGKNVTKTEIVNMMESAGFSRSNPYYIVKQGKVNFLKFLVTSFKEAC
;
A
#
# COMPACT_ATOMS: atom_id res chain seq x y z
N MET A 1 16.59 -3.26 0.95
CA MET A 1 15.27 -2.61 0.98
C MET A 1 14.30 -3.27 1.94
N TYR A 2 13.74 -2.50 2.88
CA TYR A 2 12.61 -2.90 3.74
C TYR A 2 11.81 -1.64 4.18
N ILE A 3 10.61 -1.83 4.74
CA ILE A 3 9.79 -0.70 5.24
C ILE A 3 10.26 -0.32 6.65
N LYS A 4 10.67 0.94 6.84
CA LYS A 4 11.08 1.51 8.13
C LYS A 4 9.91 2.11 8.91
N GLU A 5 9.06 2.87 8.21
CA GLU A 5 7.97 3.62 8.82
C GLU A 5 6.73 3.63 7.91
N ILE A 6 5.54 3.59 8.52
CA ILE A 6 4.26 3.73 7.84
C ILE A 6 3.43 4.77 8.58
N ASN A 7 2.97 5.80 7.87
CA ASN A 7 2.08 6.84 8.40
C ASN A 7 0.73 6.78 7.69
N ILE A 8 -0.35 6.65 8.45
CA ILE A 8 -1.72 6.52 7.93
C ILE A 8 -2.58 7.63 8.53
N THR A 9 -3.37 8.34 7.71
CA THR A 9 -4.26 9.40 8.18
C THR A 9 -5.50 9.51 7.30
N GLY A 10 -6.68 9.62 7.92
CA GLY A 10 -7.95 9.77 7.21
C GLY A 10 -8.31 8.62 6.25
N PHE A 11 -7.73 7.42 6.47
CA PHE A 11 -7.90 6.26 5.61
C PHE A 11 -8.75 5.17 6.27
N LYS A 12 -9.92 4.86 5.71
CA LYS A 12 -10.84 3.81 6.20
C LYS A 12 -11.09 3.89 7.72
N SER A 13 -10.52 2.99 8.52
CA SER A 13 -10.69 3.01 10.00
C SER A 13 -9.72 3.95 10.73
N TYR A 14 -8.76 4.55 10.03
CA TYR A 14 -7.74 5.43 10.60
C TYR A 14 -8.14 6.89 10.41
N LYS A 15 -8.74 7.49 11.45
CA LYS A 15 -9.11 8.92 11.46
C LYS A 15 -7.88 9.80 11.61
N ASP A 16 -7.22 9.66 12.75
CA ASP A 16 -6.06 10.46 13.14
C ASP A 16 -4.76 9.85 12.63
N ILE A 17 -3.66 10.59 12.76
CA ILE A 17 -2.33 10.12 12.35
C ILE A 17 -1.97 8.89 13.18
N THR A 18 -1.76 7.77 12.49
CA THR A 18 -1.24 6.54 13.07
C THR A 18 0.12 6.25 12.45
N THR A 19 1.15 6.26 13.28
CA THR A 19 2.54 6.05 12.87
C THR A 19 3.04 4.71 13.40
N ILE A 20 3.52 3.87 12.49
CA ILE A 20 4.16 2.59 12.80
C ILE A 20 5.64 2.77 12.51
N ARG A 21 6.48 2.63 13.54
CA ARG A 21 7.95 2.70 13.47
C ARG A 21 8.58 1.40 13.92
N ASP A 22 9.89 1.32 13.81
CA ASP A 22 10.73 0.26 14.37
C ASP A 22 10.37 -1.13 13.86
N LEU A 23 9.93 -1.21 12.59
CA LEU A 23 9.70 -2.48 11.93
C LEU A 23 11.03 -3.22 11.73
N SER A 24 11.04 -4.49 12.13
CA SER A 24 12.19 -5.36 11.91
C SER A 24 12.37 -5.62 10.41
N PRO A 25 13.60 -5.59 9.88
CA PRO A 25 13.87 -6.01 8.52
C PRO A 25 13.62 -7.52 8.29
N LYS A 26 13.39 -8.29 9.37
CA LYS A 26 13.20 -9.75 9.31
C LYS A 26 11.73 -10.15 9.34
N HIS A 27 11.10 -10.04 10.51
CA HIS A 27 9.76 -10.56 10.73
C HIS A 27 8.95 -9.63 11.64
N ASN A 28 7.72 -9.35 11.24
CA ASN A 28 6.79 -8.48 11.95
C ASN A 28 5.43 -9.17 12.03
N VAL A 29 4.77 -9.08 13.19
CA VAL A 29 3.46 -9.69 13.43
C VAL A 29 2.48 -8.61 13.88
N VAL A 30 1.33 -8.53 13.22
CA VAL A 30 0.24 -7.60 13.57
C VAL A 30 -0.90 -8.39 14.22
N ILE A 31 -1.16 -8.12 15.50
CA ILE A 31 -2.23 -8.75 16.28
C ILE A 31 -3.27 -7.72 16.73
N GLY A 32 -4.48 -8.19 17.07
CA GLY A 32 -5.56 -7.33 17.55
C GLY A 32 -6.93 -7.98 17.42
N ARG A 33 -7.93 -7.43 18.12
CA ARG A 33 -9.31 -7.95 18.13
C ARG A 33 -9.97 -7.86 16.75
N ASN A 34 -11.03 -8.65 16.52
CA ASN A 34 -11.83 -8.52 15.31
C ASN A 34 -12.41 -7.10 15.21
N GLY A 35 -12.35 -6.51 14.01
CA GLY A 35 -12.76 -5.12 13.78
C GLY A 35 -11.73 -4.04 14.14
N SER A 36 -10.55 -4.38 14.70
CA SER A 36 -9.54 -3.39 15.13
C SER A 36 -8.77 -2.69 14.00
N GLY A 37 -9.19 -2.84 12.74
CA GLY A 37 -8.54 -2.17 11.59
C GLY A 37 -7.35 -2.92 10.95
N LYS A 38 -6.97 -4.11 11.41
CA LYS A 38 -5.83 -4.88 10.83
C LYS A 38 -5.91 -5.07 9.32
N SER A 39 -7.08 -5.44 8.78
CA SER A 39 -7.23 -5.59 7.33
C SER A 39 -7.12 -4.25 6.59
N ASN A 40 -7.52 -3.15 7.24
CA ASN A 40 -7.35 -1.80 6.69
C ASN A 40 -5.90 -1.33 6.76
N PHE A 41 -5.10 -1.78 7.74
CA PHE A 41 -3.65 -1.54 7.78
C PHE A 41 -2.98 -2.07 6.51
N PHE A 42 -3.21 -3.35 6.20
CA PHE A 42 -2.67 -3.95 4.97
C PHE A 42 -3.26 -3.30 3.72
N ALA A 43 -4.54 -2.91 3.73
CA ALA A 43 -5.14 -2.16 2.62
C ALA A 43 -4.48 -0.78 2.42
N ALA A 44 -4.01 -0.12 3.47
CA ALA A 44 -3.27 1.15 3.37
C ALA A 44 -1.92 0.94 2.69
N ILE A 45 -1.20 -0.13 3.03
CA ILE A 45 0.06 -0.50 2.37
C ILE A 45 -0.20 -0.80 0.88
N GLN A 46 -1.19 -1.65 0.60
CA GLN A 46 -1.59 -1.98 -0.77
C GLN A 46 -2.00 -0.73 -1.56
N PHE A 47 -2.68 0.21 -0.92
CA PHE A 47 -3.15 1.44 -1.55
C PHE A 47 -2.01 2.30 -2.09
N VAL A 48 -0.82 2.23 -1.50
CA VAL A 48 0.38 2.92 -2.02
C VAL A 48 1.12 2.08 -3.06
N LEU A 49 1.30 0.78 -2.81
CA LEU A 49 2.24 -0.06 -3.56
C LEU A 49 1.62 -0.85 -4.72
N SER A 50 0.33 -1.16 -4.66
CA SER A 50 -0.30 -2.07 -5.62
C SER A 50 -0.83 -1.34 -6.85
N SER A 51 -0.54 -1.91 -8.02
CA SER A 51 -1.10 -1.50 -9.30
C SER A 51 -2.63 -1.62 -9.34
N GLU A 52 -3.23 -2.52 -8.54
CA GLU A 52 -4.69 -2.72 -8.43
C GLU A 52 -5.42 -1.42 -8.06
N PHE A 53 -4.78 -0.54 -7.29
CA PHE A 53 -5.38 0.69 -6.82
C PHE A 53 -4.98 1.92 -7.65
N THR A 54 -4.32 1.76 -8.79
CA THR A 54 -3.89 2.91 -9.62
C THR A 54 -5.07 3.57 -10.36
N SER A 55 -6.11 2.80 -10.69
CA SER A 55 -7.29 3.24 -11.43
C SER A 55 -8.55 3.39 -10.56
N ILE A 56 -8.46 4.13 -9.44
CA ILE A 56 -9.63 4.44 -8.60
C ILE A 56 -10.50 5.49 -9.30
N THR A 57 -11.72 5.10 -9.68
CA THR A 57 -12.73 6.03 -10.23
C THR A 57 -13.17 7.03 -9.17
N GLN A 58 -13.60 8.22 -9.59
CA GLN A 58 -14.03 9.27 -8.67
C GLN A 58 -15.16 8.81 -7.73
N HIS A 59 -16.10 8.01 -8.23
CA HIS A 59 -17.20 7.43 -7.46
C HIS A 59 -16.70 6.51 -6.34
N ASN A 60 -15.63 5.75 -6.57
CA ASN A 60 -15.10 4.77 -5.62
C ASN A 60 -14.17 5.38 -4.57
N ARG A 61 -13.75 6.65 -4.71
CA ARG A 61 -12.80 7.30 -3.78
C ARG A 61 -13.32 7.37 -2.35
N HIS A 62 -14.63 7.49 -2.19
CA HIS A 62 -15.29 7.50 -0.90
C HIS A 62 -14.92 6.30 -0.01
N ALA A 63 -14.74 5.12 -0.60
CA ALA A 63 -14.46 3.88 0.12
C ALA A 63 -13.07 3.83 0.79
N PHE A 64 -12.21 4.82 0.50
CA PHE A 64 -10.87 4.94 1.07
C PHE A 64 -10.79 6.03 2.13
N LEU A 65 -11.68 7.02 2.10
CA LEU A 65 -11.76 8.07 3.10
C LEU A 65 -12.32 7.49 4.40
N HIS A 66 -11.83 7.99 5.53
CA HIS A 66 -12.42 7.68 6.82
C HIS A 66 -13.81 8.32 6.95
N GLU A 67 -14.77 7.52 7.41
CA GLU A 67 -16.14 7.96 7.69
C GLU A 67 -16.64 7.33 8.99
N SER A 68 -17.14 8.17 9.88
CA SER A 68 -17.85 7.80 11.11
C SER A 68 -19.06 8.70 11.29
N VAL A 69 -19.94 8.36 12.24
CA VAL A 69 -21.10 9.20 12.56
C VAL A 69 -20.63 10.62 12.90
N GLY A 70 -21.02 11.59 12.07
CA GLY A 70 -20.69 13.01 12.24
C GLY A 70 -19.27 13.43 11.84
N ALA A 71 -18.42 12.55 11.33
CA ALA A 71 -17.07 12.92 10.89
C ALA A 71 -16.65 12.18 9.62
N LYS A 72 -16.23 12.95 8.61
CA LYS A 72 -15.73 12.42 7.35
C LYS A 72 -14.42 13.10 7.00
N SER A 73 -13.37 12.31 6.82
CA SER A 73 -12.07 12.85 6.42
C SER A 73 -12.12 13.31 4.97
N ALA A 74 -11.73 14.56 4.73
CA ALA A 74 -11.65 15.12 3.38
C ALA A 74 -10.51 14.51 2.54
N THR A 75 -9.50 13.97 3.24
CA THR A 75 -8.28 13.41 2.65
C THR A 75 -7.94 12.09 3.32
N ALA A 76 -7.54 11.11 2.51
CA ALA A 76 -6.82 9.92 2.94
C ALA A 76 -5.37 10.06 2.50
N LYS A 77 -4.44 9.96 3.44
CA LYS A 77 -2.99 10.03 3.19
C LYS A 77 -2.33 8.79 3.77
N VAL A 78 -1.53 8.13 2.95
CA VAL A 78 -0.65 7.04 3.40
C VAL A 78 0.75 7.35 2.92
N GLU A 79 1.71 7.24 3.83
CA GLU A 79 3.14 7.40 3.55
C GLU A 79 3.87 6.14 4.00
N ILE A 80 4.79 5.67 3.17
CA ILE A 80 5.67 4.54 3.45
C ILE A 80 7.10 5.01 3.26
N VAL A 81 7.92 4.78 4.28
CA VAL A 81 9.36 5.09 4.26
C VAL A 81 10.12 3.79 4.09
N PHE A 82 10.92 3.71 3.03
CA PHE A 82 11.76 2.56 2.73
C PHE A 82 13.21 2.83 3.10
N ASP A 83 13.85 1.85 3.72
CA ASP A 83 15.29 1.69 3.62
C ASP A 83 15.63 1.31 2.18
N ASN A 84 16.57 2.02 1.55
CA ASN A 84 16.99 1.84 0.17
C ASN A 84 18.53 1.73 0.03
N MET A 85 19.21 1.19 1.06
CA MET A 85 20.68 1.02 1.05
C MET A 85 21.20 0.11 -0.09
N ASP A 86 20.34 -0.76 -0.62
CA ASP A 86 20.64 -1.63 -1.77
C ASP A 86 20.28 -1.00 -3.13
N HIS A 87 19.84 0.28 -3.14
CA HIS A 87 19.45 1.05 -4.32
C HIS A 87 18.48 0.32 -5.25
N ARG A 88 17.59 -0.46 -4.65
CA ARG A 88 16.58 -1.24 -5.39
C ARG A 88 15.51 -0.32 -5.98
N ILE A 89 15.17 0.74 -5.27
CA ILE A 89 14.46 1.88 -5.83
C ILE A 89 15.52 2.75 -6.53
N PRO A 90 15.35 3.08 -7.83
CA PRO A 90 16.36 3.77 -8.63
C PRO A 90 16.45 5.26 -8.29
N THR A 91 16.92 5.54 -7.07
CA THR A 91 17.17 6.87 -6.52
C THR A 91 18.49 6.87 -5.76
N GLU A 92 19.19 8.00 -5.77
CA GLU A 92 20.43 8.19 -5.01
C GLU A 92 20.22 8.17 -3.48
N SER A 93 18.98 8.39 -3.02
CA SER A 93 18.64 8.40 -1.60
C SER A 93 18.71 7.00 -0.99
N GLU A 94 19.40 6.89 0.16
CA GLU A 94 19.43 5.70 1.03
C GLU A 94 18.10 5.47 1.76
N GLU A 95 17.24 6.49 1.84
CA GLU A 95 15.87 6.41 2.35
C GLU A 95 14.93 7.03 1.32
N VAL A 96 13.84 6.34 1.01
CA VAL A 96 12.84 6.83 0.04
C VAL A 96 11.48 6.92 0.69
N ARG A 97 10.83 8.09 0.57
CA ARG A 97 9.50 8.36 1.11
C ARG A 97 8.48 8.40 0.00
N ILE A 98 7.50 7.52 0.07
CA ILE A 98 6.43 7.43 -0.92
C ILE A 98 5.11 7.76 -0.25
N VAL A 99 4.45 8.79 -0.78
CA VAL A 99 3.18 9.29 -0.27
C VAL A 99 2.12 9.14 -1.34
N ARG A 100 0.95 8.62 -0.96
CA ARG A 100 -0.26 8.75 -1.75
C ARG A 100 -1.30 9.55 -0.97
N ALA A 101 -1.82 10.62 -1.58
CA ALA A 101 -2.85 11.47 -1.01
C ALA A 101 -4.09 11.49 -1.93
N LEU A 102 -5.23 11.06 -1.39
CA LEU A 102 -6.49 10.95 -2.10
C LEU A 102 -7.55 11.84 -1.45
N THR A 103 -8.24 12.61 -2.28
CA THR A 103 -9.44 13.37 -1.92
C THR A 103 -10.55 13.05 -2.93
N MET A 104 -11.76 13.56 -2.71
CA MET A 104 -12.84 13.42 -3.70
C MET A 104 -12.51 14.03 -5.07
N LYS A 105 -11.56 14.98 -5.13
CA LYS A 105 -11.17 15.70 -6.36
C LYS A 105 -9.79 15.30 -6.89
N SER A 106 -8.84 14.96 -6.00
CA SER A 106 -7.44 14.69 -6.35
C SER A 106 -7.00 13.27 -5.97
N ASP A 107 -6.05 12.71 -6.72
CA ASP A 107 -5.33 11.47 -6.42
C ASP A 107 -3.88 11.68 -6.82
N ALA A 108 -3.03 12.01 -5.85
CA ALA A 108 -1.67 12.46 -6.07
C ALA A 108 -0.66 11.53 -5.38
N TYR A 109 0.47 11.35 -6.04
CA TYR A 109 1.63 10.63 -5.51
C TYR A 109 2.78 11.60 -5.31
N TYR A 110 3.58 11.34 -4.28
CA TYR A 110 4.81 12.06 -4.02
C TYR A 110 5.93 11.11 -3.69
N ILE A 111 7.13 11.42 -4.17
CA ILE A 111 8.37 10.74 -3.82
C ILE A 111 9.33 11.79 -3.29
N ASP A 112 9.77 11.63 -2.04
CA ASP A 112 10.62 12.59 -1.33
C ASP A 112 10.09 14.04 -1.43
N GLY A 113 8.77 14.18 -1.31
CA GLY A 113 8.04 15.46 -1.37
C GLY A 113 7.79 16.00 -2.79
N LYS A 114 8.36 15.41 -3.83
CA LYS A 114 8.12 15.81 -5.24
C LYS A 114 6.89 15.10 -5.80
N ASN A 115 6.00 15.84 -6.44
CA ASN A 115 4.82 15.28 -7.09
C ASN A 115 5.26 14.42 -8.30
N VAL A 116 4.72 13.21 -8.40
CA VAL A 116 4.97 12.29 -9.50
C VAL A 116 3.67 11.77 -10.08
N THR A 117 3.72 11.42 -11.36
CA THR A 117 2.61 10.79 -12.06
C THR A 117 2.42 9.35 -11.60
N LYS A 118 1.20 8.83 -11.84
CA LYS A 118 0.87 7.42 -11.59
C LYS A 118 1.75 6.46 -12.41
N THR A 119 2.14 6.85 -13.60
CA THR A 119 2.98 6.01 -14.47
C THR A 119 4.40 5.91 -13.92
N GLU A 120 4.96 7.01 -13.43
CA GLU A 120 6.30 7.05 -12.83
C GLU A 120 6.37 6.16 -11.58
N ILE A 121 5.41 6.26 -10.67
CA ILE A 121 5.42 5.43 -9.45
C ILE A 121 5.31 3.94 -9.80
N VAL A 122 4.47 3.58 -10.77
CA VAL A 122 4.31 2.18 -11.18
C VAL A 122 5.58 1.64 -11.85
N ASN A 123 6.21 2.40 -12.74
CA ASN A 123 7.46 2.01 -13.39
C ASN A 123 8.61 1.86 -12.36
N MET A 124 8.66 2.77 -11.39
CA MET A 124 9.63 2.72 -10.31
C MET A 124 9.43 1.49 -9.42
N MET A 125 8.19 1.20 -9.02
CA MET A 125 7.84 0.01 -8.24
C MET A 125 8.19 -1.28 -8.98
N GLU A 126 7.93 -1.34 -10.29
CA GLU A 126 8.28 -2.48 -11.12
C GLU A 126 9.80 -2.69 -11.19
N SER A 127 10.57 -1.61 -11.32
CA SER A 127 12.05 -1.66 -11.29
C SER A 127 12.58 -2.15 -9.94
N ALA A 128 11.91 -1.82 -8.84
CA ALA A 128 12.23 -2.31 -7.50
C ALA A 128 11.80 -3.76 -7.23
N GLY A 129 11.14 -4.42 -8.19
CA GLY A 129 10.71 -5.82 -8.11
C GLY A 129 9.26 -6.02 -7.66
N PHE A 130 8.47 -4.96 -7.49
CA PHE A 130 7.03 -5.05 -7.28
C PHE A 130 6.32 -5.21 -8.62
N SER A 131 6.31 -6.44 -9.13
CA SER A 131 5.72 -6.77 -10.43
C SER A 131 4.23 -6.42 -10.49
N ARG A 132 3.81 -5.76 -11.58
CA ARG A 132 2.39 -5.49 -11.87
C ARG A 132 1.61 -6.77 -12.19
N SER A 133 2.28 -7.71 -12.86
CA SER A 133 1.71 -8.97 -13.37
C SER A 133 1.74 -10.09 -12.33
N ASN A 134 2.54 -9.94 -11.26
CA ASN A 134 2.63 -10.91 -10.17
C ASN A 134 2.46 -10.25 -8.79
N PRO A 135 1.21 -10.06 -8.32
CA PRO A 135 0.93 -9.48 -7.01
C PRO A 135 1.05 -10.46 -5.83
N TYR A 136 1.64 -11.66 -6.01
CA TYR A 136 1.68 -12.69 -4.95
C TYR A 136 2.50 -12.30 -3.71
N TYR A 137 3.14 -11.14 -3.71
CA TYR A 137 3.72 -10.54 -2.51
C TYR A 137 2.65 -10.07 -1.50
N ILE A 138 1.37 -10.03 -1.88
CA ILE A 138 0.27 -9.76 -0.95
C ILE A 138 -0.88 -10.76 -1.13
N VAL A 139 -1.15 -11.54 -0.09
CA VAL A 139 -2.26 -12.51 -0.07
C VAL A 139 -3.42 -11.96 0.75
N LYS A 140 -4.55 -11.68 0.09
CA LYS A 140 -5.79 -11.23 0.75
C LYS A 140 -6.39 -12.37 1.59
N GLN A 141 -7.04 -12.00 2.69
CA GLN A 141 -7.78 -12.95 3.52
C GLN A 141 -8.75 -13.78 2.67
N GLY A 142 -8.79 -15.09 2.90
CA GLY A 142 -9.63 -16.03 2.14
C GLY A 142 -9.09 -16.44 0.77
N LYS A 143 -8.03 -15.80 0.24
CA LYS A 143 -7.43 -16.16 -1.05
C LYS A 143 -6.31 -17.21 -0.96
N VAL A 144 -5.95 -17.68 0.23
CA VAL A 144 -4.95 -18.74 0.40
C VAL A 144 -5.38 -20.03 -0.32
N ASN A 145 -6.66 -20.39 -0.23
CA ASN A 145 -7.20 -21.58 -0.91
C ASN A 145 -7.15 -21.44 -2.44
N PHE A 146 -7.29 -20.22 -2.98
CA PHE A 146 -7.22 -19.97 -4.42
C PHE A 146 -5.83 -20.25 -4.99
N LEU A 147 -4.77 -19.95 -4.23
CA LEU A 147 -3.39 -20.25 -4.63
C LEU A 147 -3.13 -21.76 -4.78
N LYS A 148 -3.82 -22.59 -3.99
CA LYS A 148 -3.71 -24.06 -4.09
C LYS A 148 -4.15 -24.57 -5.46
N PHE A 149 -5.18 -23.98 -6.07
CA PHE A 149 -5.71 -24.44 -7.35
C PHE A 149 -4.85 -24.03 -8.55
N LEU A 150 -4.10 -22.91 -8.46
CA LEU A 150 -3.20 -22.47 -9.53
C LEU A 150 -2.02 -23.43 -9.74
N VAL A 151 -1.56 -24.09 -8.67
CA VAL A 151 -0.48 -25.09 -8.75
C VAL A 151 -0.98 -26.39 -9.41
N THR A 152 -2.25 -26.74 -9.26
CA THR A 152 -2.83 -27.96 -9.85
C THR A 152 -2.95 -27.88 -11.36
N SER A 153 -3.37 -26.73 -11.91
CA SER A 153 -3.49 -26.55 -13.36
C SER A 153 -2.16 -26.64 -14.12
N PHE A 154 -1.02 -26.42 -13.46
CA PHE A 154 0.31 -26.64 -14.05
C PHE A 154 0.70 -28.12 -14.12
N LYS A 155 0.14 -28.98 -13.25
CA LYS A 155 0.41 -30.42 -13.27
C LYS A 155 -0.45 -31.20 -14.26
N GLU A 156 -1.60 -30.65 -14.66
CA GLU A 156 -2.48 -31.26 -15.67
C GLU A 156 -2.18 -30.79 -17.10
N ALA A 157 -1.29 -29.81 -17.26
CA ALA A 157 -0.87 -29.26 -18.56
C ALA A 157 0.52 -29.75 -19.03
N CYS A 158 1.13 -30.72 -18.32
CA CYS A 158 2.33 -31.43 -18.74
C CYS A 158 2.02 -32.90 -19.05
#